data_AF-A0A1Z5I909-F1
#
_entry.id   AF-A0A1Z5I909-F1
#
_cell.length_a   1.000
_cell.length_b   1.000
_cell.length_c   1.000
_cell.angle_alpha   90.00
_cell.angle_beta   90.00
_cell.angle_gamma   90.00
#
_symmetry.space_group_name_H-M   'P 1'
#
loop_
_entity.id
_entity.type
_entity.pdbx_description
1 polymer ?
#
loop_
_entity_poly.entity_id
_entity_poly.type
_entity_poly.pdbx_seq_one_letter_code
_entity_poly.pdbx_strand_id
1 'polypeptide(L)'
;MTHRAKWTVISVAIYVVFVICAVVFKLLDPARIGLSWTVFWYVAAAGFMYYFYFKNMAYQEVIYFARQFHLTKADLETMVPDRKATAEVPDPERPGILTPLIQVPLSVTNRLTDALEKRAKAEHVTPFK
;
A
#
# COMPACT_ATOMS: atom_id res chain seq x y z
N MET A 1 18.46 1.04 3.76
CA MET A 1 17.28 0.15 3.95
C MET A 1 16.53 0.07 2.64
N THR A 2 16.15 -1.13 2.18
CA THR A 2 15.27 -1.29 1.01
C THR A 2 13.86 -0.78 1.34
N HIS A 3 13.10 -0.35 0.32
CA HIS A 3 11.71 0.10 0.51
C HIS A 3 10.87 -1.00 1.19
N ARG A 4 11.12 -2.26 0.82
CA ARG A 4 10.56 -3.45 1.49
C ARG A 4 10.82 -3.42 3.00
N ALA A 5 12.08 -3.34 3.42
CA ALA A 5 12.44 -3.38 4.84
C ALA A 5 11.80 -2.24 5.64
N LYS A 6 11.77 -1.02 5.07
CA LYS A 6 11.14 0.14 5.73
C LYS A 6 9.65 -0.11 5.98
N TRP A 7 8.91 -0.56 4.98
CA TRP A 7 7.46 -0.74 5.10
C TRP A 7 7.07 -1.97 5.90
N THR A 8 7.89 -3.03 5.87
CA THR A 8 7.74 -4.16 6.79
C THR A 8 7.89 -3.70 8.23
N VAL A 9 8.93 -2.92 8.55
CA VAL A 9 9.17 -2.40 9.91
C VAL A 9 8.02 -1.52 10.39
N ILE A 10 7.54 -0.59 9.55
CA ILE A 10 6.40 0.27 9.88
C ILE A 10 5.15 -0.59 10.12
N SER A 11 4.92 -1.60 9.29
CA SER A 11 3.74 -2.47 9.42
C SER A 11 3.77 -3.30 10.71
N VAL A 12 4.94 -3.83 11.06
CA VAL A 12 5.15 -4.55 12.33
C VAL A 12 4.99 -3.60 13.51
N ALA A 13 5.54 -2.39 13.45
CA ALA A 13 5.41 -1.41 14.52
C ALA A 13 3.95 -1.05 14.81
N ILE A 14 3.14 -0.81 13.77
CA ILE A 14 1.71 -0.52 13.93
C ILE A 14 0.98 -1.73 14.54
N TYR A 15 1.30 -2.96 14.11
CA TYR A 15 0.73 -4.17 14.69
C TYR A 15 1.04 -4.30 16.19
N VAL A 16 2.29 -4.05 16.59
CA VAL A 16 2.70 -4.08 18.00
C VAL A 16 1.93 -3.03 18.81
N VAL A 17 1.78 -1.81 18.29
CA VAL A 17 0.96 -0.76 18.93
C VAL A 17 -0.49 -1.23 19.09
N PHE A 18 -1.08 -1.85 18.06
CA PHE A 18 -2.43 -2.41 18.13
C PHE A 18 -2.55 -3.47 19.23
N VAL A 19 -1.61 -4.41 19.32
CA VAL A 19 -1.61 -5.46 20.36
C VAL A 19 -1.52 -4.85 21.75
N ILE A 20 -0.62 -3.88 21.96
CA ILE A 20 -0.48 -3.18 23.25
C ILE A 20 -1.80 -2.50 23.63
N CYS A 21 -2.40 -1.75 22.70
CA CYS A 21 -3.69 -1.10 22.93
C CYS A 21 -4.81 -2.12 23.24
N ALA A 22 -4.88 -3.21 22.48
CA ALA A 22 -5.89 -4.24 22.68
C ALA A 22 -5.81 -4.87 24.09
N VAL A 23 -4.59 -5.09 24.60
CA VAL A 23 -4.34 -5.64 25.94
C VAL A 23 -4.62 -4.60 27.03
N VAL A 24 -4.07 -3.38 26.91
CA VAL A 24 -4.19 -2.33 27.93
C VAL A 24 -5.66 -1.91 28.13
N PHE A 25 -6.40 -1.75 27.04
CA PHE A 25 -7.81 -1.35 27.09
C PHE A 25 -8.77 -2.53 27.20
N LYS A 26 -8.27 -3.77 27.22
CA LYS A 26 -9.08 -5.01 27.23
C LYS A 26 -10.16 -5.04 26.14
N LEU A 27 -9.85 -4.45 24.98
CA LEU A 27 -10.78 -4.35 23.84
C LEU A 27 -11.08 -5.73 23.25
N LEU A 28 -10.09 -6.62 23.29
CA LEU A 28 -10.19 -7.99 22.77
C LEU A 28 -10.11 -9.03 23.89
N ASP A 29 -10.70 -8.74 25.04
CA ASP A 29 -10.72 -9.68 26.16
C ASP A 29 -11.59 -10.91 25.83
N PRO A 30 -11.04 -12.14 25.80
CA PRO A 30 -11.80 -13.36 25.52
C PRO A 30 -12.99 -13.55 26.45
N ALA A 31 -12.91 -13.05 27.69
CA ALA A 31 -14.00 -13.14 28.65
C ALA A 31 -15.22 -12.28 28.28
N ARG A 32 -15.03 -11.23 27.47
CA ARG A 32 -16.09 -10.30 27.05
C ARG A 32 -16.66 -10.64 25.68
N ILE A 33 -15.79 -10.94 24.73
CA ILE A 33 -16.18 -11.10 23.30
C ILE A 33 -16.03 -12.54 22.80
N GLY A 34 -15.51 -13.45 23.63
CA GLY A 34 -15.22 -14.83 23.26
C GLY A 34 -13.84 -15.01 22.62
N LEU A 35 -13.27 -16.21 22.79
CA LEU A 35 -11.95 -16.56 22.25
C LEU A 35 -11.90 -16.47 20.73
N SER A 36 -12.93 -16.98 20.04
CA SER A 36 -12.98 -16.96 18.57
C SER A 36 -12.96 -15.52 18.02
N TRP A 37 -13.67 -14.59 18.64
CA TRP A 37 -13.71 -13.19 18.21
C TRP A 37 -12.40 -12.48 18.51
N THR A 38 -11.78 -12.78 19.65
CA THR A 38 -10.45 -12.29 20.01
C THR A 38 -9.42 -12.68 18.95
N VAL A 39 -9.36 -13.98 18.61
CA VAL A 39 -8.45 -14.51 17.58
C VAL A 39 -8.76 -13.88 16.23
N PHE A 40 -10.04 -13.77 15.85
CA PHE A 40 -10.44 -13.13 14.60
C PHE A 40 -9.87 -11.72 14.46
N TRP A 41 -9.97 -10.87 15.49
CA TRP A 41 -9.47 -9.49 15.40
C TRP A 41 -7.95 -9.39 15.31
N TYR A 42 -7.21 -10.26 15.99
CA TYR A 42 -5.75 -10.32 15.82
C TYR A 42 -5.36 -10.75 14.39
N VAL A 43 -6.02 -11.77 13.85
CA VAL A 43 -5.80 -12.22 12.46
C VAL A 43 -6.21 -11.16 11.46
N ALA A 44 -7.35 -10.50 11.65
CA ALA A 44 -7.83 -9.41 10.81
C ALA A 44 -6.84 -8.24 10.83
N ALA A 45 -6.35 -7.82 11.99
CA ALA A 45 -5.34 -6.77 12.11
C ALA A 45 -4.04 -7.14 11.39
N ALA A 46 -3.57 -8.39 11.50
CA ALA A 46 -2.41 -8.87 10.75
C ALA A 46 -2.66 -8.80 9.23
N GLY A 47 -3.85 -9.19 8.77
CA GLY A 47 -4.28 -9.06 7.38
C GLY A 47 -4.30 -7.61 6.89
N PHE A 48 -4.81 -6.67 7.70
CA PHE A 48 -4.77 -5.25 7.39
C PHE A 48 -3.34 -4.72 7.27
N MET A 49 -2.43 -5.19 8.13
CA MET A 49 -1.03 -4.79 8.04
C MET A 49 -0.32 -5.34 6.80
N TYR A 50 -0.61 -6.58 6.43
CA TYR A 50 -0.14 -7.15 5.16
C TYR A 50 -0.68 -6.37 3.96
N TYR A 51 -1.97 -6.04 3.98
CA TYR A 51 -2.60 -5.22 2.95
C TYR A 51 -1.96 -3.82 2.85
N PHE A 52 -1.68 -3.18 3.99
CA PHE A 52 -1.01 -1.88 4.04
C PHE A 52 0.38 -1.93 3.42
N TYR A 53 1.18 -2.94 3.79
CA TYR A 53 2.49 -3.18 3.20
C TYR A 53 2.40 -3.32 1.67
N PHE A 54 1.49 -4.18 1.18
CA PHE A 54 1.34 -4.45 -0.25
C PHE A 54 0.92 -3.20 -1.02
N LYS A 55 -0.12 -2.49 -0.56
CA LYS A 55 -0.63 -1.28 -1.20
C LYS A 55 0.46 -0.21 -1.33
N ASN A 56 1.28 -0.08 -0.29
CA ASN A 56 2.33 0.91 -0.29
C ASN A 56 3.52 0.51 -1.17
N MET A 57 3.87 -0.79 -1.22
CA MET A 57 4.88 -1.31 -2.15
C MET A 57 4.49 -1.05 -3.61
N ALA A 58 3.26 -1.39 -3.99
CA ALA A 58 2.75 -1.15 -5.35
C ALA A 58 2.76 0.35 -5.70
N TYR A 59 2.42 1.23 -4.75
CA TYR A 59 2.48 2.68 -4.97
C TYR A 59 3.91 3.17 -5.20
N GLN A 60 4.86 2.71 -4.38
CA GLN A 60 6.27 3.09 -4.55
C GLN A 60 6.84 2.61 -5.88
N GLU A 61 6.41 1.43 -6.33
CA GLU A 61 6.79 0.88 -7.63
C GLU A 61 6.28 1.74 -8.79
N VAL A 62 5.00 2.16 -8.75
CA VAL A 62 4.45 3.09 -9.74
C VAL A 62 5.23 4.40 -9.77
N ILE A 63 5.53 4.98 -8.60
CA ILE A 63 6.30 6.23 -8.49
C ILE A 63 7.72 6.05 -9.03
N TYR A 64 8.36 4.92 -8.74
CA TYR A 64 9.70 4.61 -9.23
C TYR A 64 9.75 4.56 -10.76
N PHE A 65 8.86 3.77 -11.39
CA PHE A 65 8.81 3.68 -12.83
C PHE A 65 8.37 5.00 -13.46
N ALA A 66 7.39 5.69 -12.89
CA ALA A 66 6.96 6.99 -13.38
C ALA A 66 8.12 8.00 -13.41
N ARG A 67 8.96 8.03 -12.37
CA ARG A 67 10.17 8.88 -12.36
C ARG A 67 11.20 8.46 -13.41
N GLN A 68 11.40 7.16 -13.60
CA GLN A 68 12.37 6.67 -14.57
C GLN A 68 11.95 6.93 -16.02
N PHE A 69 10.64 6.96 -16.29
CA PHE A 69 10.07 7.33 -17.56
C PHE A 69 9.75 8.83 -17.68
N HIS A 70 10.11 9.65 -16.69
CA HIS A 70 9.79 11.08 -16.62
C HIS A 70 8.29 11.39 -16.83
N LEU A 71 7.41 10.51 -16.34
CA LEU A 71 5.95 10.65 -16.44
C LEU A 71 5.42 11.60 -15.37
N THR A 72 4.47 12.43 -15.77
CA THR A 72 3.73 13.33 -14.88
C THR A 72 2.47 12.64 -14.34
N LYS A 73 1.79 13.28 -13.37
CA LYS A 73 0.46 12.84 -12.92
C LYS A 73 -0.51 12.71 -14.10
N ALA A 74 -0.54 13.69 -15.00
CA ALA A 74 -1.41 13.69 -16.18
C ALA A 74 -1.15 12.48 -17.10
N ASP A 75 0.12 12.09 -17.28
CA ASP A 75 0.45 10.91 -18.09
C ASP A 75 -0.07 9.62 -17.45
N LEU A 76 0.13 9.45 -16.14
CA LEU A 76 -0.42 8.31 -15.40
C LEU A 76 -1.95 8.30 -15.40
N GLU A 77 -2.57 9.47 -15.43
CA GLU A 77 -4.02 9.61 -15.52
C GLU A 77 -4.57 9.06 -16.84
N THR A 78 -3.87 9.29 -17.97
CA THR A 78 -4.26 8.74 -19.28
C THR A 78 -4.13 7.22 -19.36
N MET A 79 -3.23 6.62 -18.56
CA MET A 79 -3.05 5.16 -18.51
C MET A 79 -4.19 4.44 -17.75
N VAL A 80 -5.05 5.18 -17.04
CA VAL A 80 -6.20 4.63 -16.31
C VAL A 80 -7.47 5.41 -16.64
N PRO A 81 -7.99 5.29 -17.88
CA PRO A 81 -9.15 6.07 -18.33
C PRO A 81 -10.45 5.67 -17.61
N ASP A 82 -10.59 4.40 -17.20
CA ASP A 82 -11.79 3.89 -16.53
C ASP A 82 -11.80 4.09 -15.00
N ARG A 83 -11.07 5.09 -14.48
CA ARG A 83 -11.06 5.33 -13.04
C ARG A 83 -12.31 6.08 -12.60
N LYS A 84 -12.79 5.79 -11.38
CA LYS A 84 -13.83 6.62 -10.75
C LYS A 84 -13.30 8.06 -10.62
N ALA A 85 -14.15 9.07 -10.82
CA ALA A 85 -13.74 10.48 -10.69
C ALA A 85 -13.16 10.81 -9.29
N THR A 86 -13.54 10.06 -8.26
CA THR A 86 -13.02 10.18 -6.89
C THR A 86 -11.71 9.41 -6.66
N ALA A 87 -11.26 8.62 -7.63
CA ALA A 87 -10.03 7.84 -7.54
C ALA A 87 -8.84 8.69 -7.97
N GLU A 88 -7.99 9.03 -7.02
CA GLU A 88 -6.78 9.77 -7.31
C GLU A 88 -5.70 8.84 -7.90
N VAL A 89 -4.85 9.42 -8.75
CA VAL A 89 -3.72 8.74 -9.39
C VAL A 89 -2.44 9.11 -8.66
N PRO A 90 -1.46 8.19 -8.53
CA PRO A 90 -0.17 8.49 -7.92
C PRO A 90 0.49 9.72 -8.54
N ASP A 91 1.01 10.61 -7.70
CA ASP A 91 1.75 11.80 -8.12
C ASP A 91 3.26 11.58 -7.90
N PRO A 92 4.06 11.45 -8.98
CA PRO A 92 5.51 11.24 -8.92
C PRO A 92 6.28 12.43 -8.31
N GLU A 93 5.74 13.64 -8.44
CA GLU A 93 6.33 14.89 -7.97
C GLU A 93 6.01 15.14 -6.50
N ARG A 94 4.86 14.65 -6.02
CA ARG A 94 4.43 14.77 -4.62
C ARG A 94 4.06 13.41 -4.01
N PRO A 95 5.02 12.49 -3.81
CA PRO A 95 4.73 11.20 -3.21
C PRO A 95 4.53 11.34 -1.69
N GLY A 96 3.29 11.49 -1.26
CA GLY A 96 2.94 11.42 0.16
C GLY A 96 3.03 10.01 0.72
N ILE A 97 3.43 9.89 1.98
CA ILE A 97 3.62 8.61 2.69
C ILE A 97 2.25 7.93 2.98
N LEU A 98 1.19 8.72 3.14
CA LEU A 98 -0.17 8.24 3.43
C LEU A 98 -1.13 8.31 2.23
N THR A 99 -0.71 8.97 1.14
CA THR A 99 -1.44 9.07 -0.14
C THR A 99 -1.91 7.71 -0.67
N PRO A 100 -1.10 6.64 -0.67
CA PRO A 100 -1.57 5.33 -1.11
C PRO A 100 -2.70 4.77 -0.27
N LEU A 101 -2.82 5.11 1.01
CA LEU A 101 -3.92 4.62 1.85
C LEU A 101 -5.23 5.35 1.57
N ILE A 102 -5.17 6.67 1.50
CA ILE A 102 -6.35 7.54 1.61
C ILE A 102 -6.96 7.85 0.24
N GLN A 103 -6.11 8.01 -0.78
CA GLN A 103 -6.51 8.68 -2.02
C GLN A 103 -6.41 7.78 -3.26
N VAL A 104 -5.43 6.88 -3.29
CA VAL A 104 -5.21 5.99 -4.44
C VAL A 104 -5.86 4.61 -4.21
N PRO A 105 -6.83 4.20 -5.04
CA PRO A 105 -7.38 2.85 -4.96
C PRO A 105 -6.38 1.81 -5.44
N LEU A 106 -6.41 0.62 -4.82
CA LEU A 106 -5.52 -0.48 -5.22
C LEU A 106 -5.69 -0.88 -6.69
N SER A 107 -6.91 -0.77 -7.24
CA SER A 107 -7.18 -1.07 -8.65
C SER A 107 -6.43 -0.14 -9.61
N VAL A 108 -6.26 1.13 -9.24
CA VAL A 108 -5.49 2.11 -10.01
C VAL A 108 -4.01 1.78 -9.92
N THR A 109 -3.51 1.51 -8.71
CA THR A 109 -2.10 1.15 -8.50
C THR A 109 -1.72 -0.11 -9.25
N ASN A 110 -2.51 -1.19 -9.17
CA ASN A 110 -2.22 -2.45 -9.83
C ASN A 110 -2.20 -2.31 -11.37
N ARG A 111 -3.17 -1.59 -11.95
CA ARG A 111 -3.19 -1.35 -13.40
C ARG A 111 -1.97 -0.56 -13.87
N LEU A 112 -1.56 0.44 -13.10
CA LEU A 112 -0.37 1.24 -13.39
C LEU A 112 0.90 0.39 -13.23
N THR A 113 1.01 -0.41 -12.18
CA THR A 113 2.14 -1.33 -11.99
C THR A 113 2.25 -2.30 -13.17
N ASP A 114 1.16 -2.95 -13.58
CA ASP A 114 1.17 -3.89 -14.71
C ASP A 114 1.60 -3.21 -16.03
N ALA A 115 1.09 -2.00 -16.28
CA ALA A 115 1.42 -1.25 -17.50
C ALA A 115 2.89 -0.78 -17.51
N LEU A 116 3.36 -0.24 -16.38
CA LEU A 116 4.71 0.28 -16.23
C LEU A 116 5.73 -0.86 -16.19
N GLU A 117 5.42 -2.00 -15.58
CA GLU A 117 6.31 -3.17 -15.55
C GLU A 117 6.45 -3.80 -16.94
N LYS A 118 5.35 -3.90 -17.71
CA LYS A 118 5.41 -4.33 -19.13
C LYS A 118 6.31 -3.41 -19.96
N ARG A 119 6.17 -2.10 -19.77
CA ARG A 119 7.01 -1.10 -20.45
C ARG A 119 8.47 -1.19 -20.01
N ALA A 120 8.72 -1.35 -18.71
CA ALA A 120 10.06 -1.52 -18.15
C ALA A 120 10.77 -2.77 -18.69
N LYS A 121 10.05 -3.88 -18.84
CA LYS A 121 10.58 -5.10 -19.47
C LYS A 121 10.92 -4.90 -20.95
N ALA A 122 10.10 -4.14 -21.68
CA ALA A 122 10.33 -3.84 -23.09
C ALA A 122 11.52 -2.87 -23.30
N GLU A 123 11.70 -1.91 -22.39
CA GLU A 123 12.73 -0.86 -22.48
C GLU A 123 14.00 -1.17 -21.65
N HIS A 124 14.15 -2.40 -21.15
CA HIS A 124 15.29 -2.87 -20.34
C HIS A 124 15.63 -1.98 -19.11
N VAL A 125 14.59 -1.47 -18.47
CA VAL A 125 14.68 -0.58 -17.32
C VAL A 125 14.96 -1.38 -16.05
N THR A 126 15.76 -0.84 -15.12
CA THR A 126 16.09 -1.51 -13.85
C THR A 126 14.84 -1.84 -13.04
N PRO A 127 14.68 -3.09 -12.57
CA PRO A 127 13.50 -3.49 -11.80
C PRO A 127 13.50 -2.86 -10.41
N PHE A 128 12.31 -2.54 -9.90
CA PHE A 128 12.09 -2.04 -8.55
C PHE A 128 12.49 -3.07 -7.49
N LYS A 129 13.31 -2.69 -6.50
CA LYS A 129 13.87 -3.59 -5.46
C LYS A 129 13.45 -3.18 -4.04
#